data_AF-A0A817RZ57-F1
#
_entry.id   AF-A0A817RZ57-F1
#
_cell.length_a   1.000
_cell.length_b   1.000
_cell.length_c   1.000
_cell.angle_alpha   90.00
_cell.angle_beta   90.00
_cell.angle_gamma   90.00
#
_symmetry.space_group_name_H-M   'P 1'
#
loop_
_entity.id
_entity.type
_entity.pdbx_description
1 polymer ?
#
loop_
_entity_poly.entity_id
_entity_poly.type
_entity_poly.pdbx_seq_one_letter_code
_entity_poly.pdbx_strand_id
1 'polypeptide(L)'
;MPSSLPSQLKSPTATEVGRKPTGKDCDINSGSRWSIDFPKETPFYWSLRSRLIEEYTESESLLQFAKKTVLVLMKTKEATVFLCLILVLPIIMMGIGVSHLSDCPRQTNLPIYLFVAGIVSTTKLLQNIWHKYRLQQKRLTDEEPSSNHNDGHAFIDGLMTSFLVIWFFVGQYWFVTIGYPPHFEQPLEDPDIWCHKTVVYCALASIVITYFLLIAFIAIALFLVFFTRYTIIKRASTH
;
A
#
# COMPACT_ATOMS: atom_id res chain seq x y z
N MET A 1 -71.60 -31.10 37.28
CA MET A 1 -70.23 -30.90 37.83
C MET A 1 -69.42 -30.06 36.84
N PRO A 2 -68.37 -29.35 37.28
CA PRO A 2 -68.38 -27.87 37.12
C PRO A 2 -67.32 -27.29 36.16
N SER A 3 -67.42 -25.97 35.95
CA SER A 3 -66.33 -24.99 35.66
C SER A 3 -65.52 -25.13 34.35
N SER A 4 -65.15 -24.05 33.64
CA SER A 4 -65.27 -22.61 33.93
C SER A 4 -65.23 -21.71 32.68
N LEU A 5 -65.99 -20.60 32.78
CA LEU A 5 -66.02 -19.34 32.00
C LEU A 5 -64.64 -18.57 31.97
N PRO A 6 -64.49 -17.39 31.31
CA PRO A 6 -65.36 -16.69 30.31
C PRO A 6 -64.64 -16.00 29.11
N SER A 7 -65.47 -15.34 28.29
CA SER A 7 -65.22 -14.30 27.26
C SER A 7 -64.51 -13.02 27.77
N GLN A 8 -64.12 -12.01 26.95
CA GLN A 8 -64.93 -11.02 26.20
C GLN A 8 -64.19 -10.52 24.93
N LEU A 9 -64.79 -10.53 23.73
CA LEU A 9 -65.59 -9.44 23.12
C LEU A 9 -65.04 -8.00 23.23
N LYS A 10 -64.61 -7.41 22.09
CA LYS A 10 -65.30 -6.23 21.53
C LYS A 10 -65.01 -5.93 20.05
N SER A 11 -66.07 -5.50 19.36
CA SER A 11 -66.19 -4.84 18.05
C SER A 11 -67.51 -4.01 18.14
N PRO A 12 -67.91 -3.11 17.21
CA PRO A 12 -67.22 -2.39 16.13
C PRO A 12 -67.29 -0.85 16.36
N THR A 13 -66.95 -0.01 15.36
CA THR A 13 -67.73 1.18 14.87
C THR A 13 -67.00 1.85 13.69
N ALA A 14 -67.75 2.43 12.74
CA ALA A 14 -67.28 3.06 11.49
C ALA A 14 -67.62 4.57 11.43
N THR A 15 -67.59 5.17 10.21
CA THR A 15 -68.07 6.54 9.80
C THR A 15 -66.98 7.64 9.81
N GLU A 16 -66.86 8.63 8.89
CA GLU A 16 -67.18 8.81 7.43
C GLU A 16 -66.63 10.22 6.97
N VAL A 17 -66.67 10.55 5.66
CA VAL A 17 -66.53 11.91 5.02
C VAL A 17 -65.11 12.54 5.01
N GLY A 18 -64.56 13.18 3.96
CA GLY A 18 -64.94 13.55 2.56
C GLY A 18 -63.65 14.01 1.81
N ARG A 19 -63.57 14.79 0.72
CA ARG A 19 -64.46 15.42 -0.30
C ARG A 19 -63.56 15.85 -1.52
N LYS A 20 -64.11 16.06 -2.73
CA LYS A 20 -63.38 16.47 -3.98
C LYS A 20 -63.79 17.89 -4.46
N PRO A 21 -62.88 18.71 -5.02
CA PRO A 21 -63.02 19.33 -6.38
C PRO A 21 -61.66 19.43 -7.16
N THR A 22 -61.47 19.24 -8.48
CA THR A 22 -61.90 19.92 -9.75
C THR A 22 -61.27 21.30 -10.10
N GLY A 23 -60.70 21.42 -11.32
CA GLY A 23 -60.17 22.66 -11.97
C GLY A 23 -58.63 22.62 -12.13
N LYS A 24 -58.02 22.60 -13.34
CA LYS A 24 -57.82 23.72 -14.32
C LYS A 24 -57.14 24.93 -13.66
N ASP A 25 -55.92 25.34 -14.01
CA ASP A 25 -55.48 25.83 -15.34
C ASP A 25 -53.99 25.56 -15.68
N CYS A 26 -53.62 25.80 -16.95
CA CYS A 26 -52.24 25.93 -17.45
C CYS A 26 -51.63 27.28 -16.97
N ASP A 27 -50.31 27.55 -16.98
CA ASP A 27 -49.47 27.56 -18.19
C ASP A 27 -47.97 27.87 -17.90
N ILE A 28 -47.14 27.76 -18.97
CA ILE A 28 -45.84 28.44 -19.22
C ILE A 28 -44.55 27.99 -18.47
N ASN A 29 -43.60 27.48 -19.28
CA ASN A 29 -42.12 27.47 -19.15
C ASN A 29 -41.43 26.98 -17.86
N SER A 30 -40.84 25.78 -17.93
CA SER A 30 -39.43 25.61 -17.53
C SER A 30 -38.74 24.55 -18.39
N GLY A 31 -37.46 24.77 -18.72
CA GLY A 31 -36.74 24.02 -19.75
C GLY A 31 -36.40 22.56 -19.39
N SER A 32 -36.00 21.82 -20.42
CA SER A 32 -35.56 20.43 -20.35
C SER A 32 -34.54 20.16 -19.23
N ARG A 33 -35.00 19.54 -18.14
CA ARG A 33 -34.11 18.98 -17.12
C ARG A 33 -33.51 17.70 -17.66
N TRP A 34 -32.31 17.80 -18.23
CA TRP A 34 -31.50 16.67 -18.63
C TRP A 34 -31.20 15.77 -17.43
N SER A 35 -31.86 14.62 -17.36
CA SER A 35 -31.47 13.53 -16.46
C SER A 35 -30.17 12.91 -16.98
N ILE A 36 -29.04 13.47 -16.56
CA ILE A 36 -27.73 12.86 -16.78
C ILE A 36 -27.66 11.64 -15.86
N ASP A 37 -27.82 10.44 -16.43
CA ASP A 37 -27.55 9.19 -15.72
C ASP A 37 -26.05 9.12 -15.39
N PHE A 38 -25.71 9.43 -14.14
CA PHE A 38 -24.37 9.19 -13.62
C PHE A 38 -24.16 7.68 -13.46
N PRO A 39 -23.03 7.12 -13.96
CA PRO A 39 -22.76 5.70 -13.83
C PRO A 39 -22.69 5.33 -12.35
N LYS A 40 -23.42 4.28 -11.94
CA LYS A 40 -23.60 3.86 -10.54
C LYS A 40 -22.27 3.87 -9.78
N GLU A 41 -22.10 4.88 -8.91
CA GLU A 41 -20.86 5.05 -8.15
C GLU A 41 -20.63 3.81 -7.27
N THR A 42 -19.46 3.20 -7.38
CA THR A 42 -19.09 2.10 -6.49
C THR A 42 -19.09 2.59 -5.03
N PRO A 43 -19.53 1.80 -4.03
CA PRO A 43 -19.52 2.20 -2.61
C PRO A 43 -18.13 2.61 -2.10
N PHE A 44 -17.10 2.06 -2.75
CA PHE A 44 -15.71 2.40 -2.55
C PHE A 44 -15.36 3.85 -2.96
N TYR A 45 -15.93 4.37 -4.05
CA TYR A 45 -15.68 5.75 -4.48
C TYR A 45 -16.32 6.75 -3.53
N TRP A 46 -17.55 6.52 -3.07
CA TRP A 46 -18.22 7.36 -2.06
C TRP A 46 -17.40 7.43 -0.77
N SER A 47 -17.05 6.29 -0.18
CA SER A 47 -16.25 6.24 1.07
C SER A 47 -14.84 6.82 0.93
N LEU A 48 -14.23 6.75 -0.25
CA LEU A 48 -12.97 7.44 -0.55
C LEU A 48 -13.19 8.96 -0.68
N ARG A 49 -14.24 9.39 -1.39
CA ARG A 49 -14.61 10.79 -1.61
C ARG A 49 -14.96 11.50 -0.30
N SER A 50 -15.72 10.89 0.60
CA SER A 50 -16.05 11.47 1.90
C SER A 50 -14.79 11.73 2.73
N ARG A 51 -13.87 10.75 2.81
CA ARG A 51 -12.57 10.93 3.50
C ARG A 51 -11.69 12.01 2.86
N LEU A 52 -11.69 12.10 1.51
CA LEU A 52 -10.97 13.16 0.78
C LEU A 52 -11.57 14.56 0.99
N ILE A 53 -12.86 14.67 1.32
CA ILE A 53 -13.52 15.94 1.65
C ILE A 53 -13.26 16.32 3.11
N GLU A 54 -13.27 15.35 4.03
CA GLU A 54 -13.09 15.59 5.46
C GLU A 54 -11.65 16.00 5.81
N GLU A 55 -10.65 15.35 5.23
CA GLU A 55 -9.22 15.70 5.40
C GLU A 55 -8.75 16.89 4.54
N TYR A 56 -9.65 17.61 3.86
CA TYR A 56 -9.31 18.87 3.17
C TYR A 56 -9.15 20.05 4.15
N THR A 57 -9.63 19.92 5.39
CA THR A 57 -9.94 21.06 6.27
C THR A 57 -8.86 21.40 7.31
N GLU A 58 -7.79 20.61 7.43
CA GLU A 58 -6.62 20.95 8.27
C GLU A 58 -5.32 20.86 7.48
N SER A 59 -4.31 21.61 7.94
CA SER A 59 -2.98 21.68 7.33
C SER A 59 -2.22 20.37 7.48
N GLU A 60 -2.46 19.44 6.55
CA GLU A 60 -1.92 18.09 6.59
C GLU A 60 -0.39 18.06 6.58
N SER A 61 0.17 17.40 7.59
CA SER A 61 1.58 17.02 7.61
C SER A 61 1.90 16.03 6.48
N LEU A 62 3.14 16.05 5.98
CA LEU A 62 3.63 15.14 4.93
C LEU A 62 3.36 13.66 5.25
N LEU A 63 3.27 13.30 6.54
CA LEU A 63 2.96 11.96 7.02
C LEU A 63 1.53 11.51 6.67
N GLN A 64 0.53 12.40 6.73
CA GLN A 64 -0.86 12.09 6.33
C GLN A 64 -0.93 11.81 4.82
N PHE A 65 -0.33 12.69 4.01
CA PHE A 65 -0.23 12.50 2.56
C PHE A 65 0.53 11.21 2.19
N ALA A 66 1.64 10.91 2.88
CA ALA A 66 2.40 9.68 2.68
C ALA A 66 1.55 8.43 2.99
N LYS A 67 0.84 8.40 4.12
CA LYS A 67 -0.09 7.31 4.47
C LYS A 67 -1.17 7.10 3.40
N LYS A 68 -1.78 8.19 2.90
CA LYS A 68 -2.78 8.12 1.81
C LYS A 68 -2.19 7.61 0.50
N THR A 69 -1.00 8.10 0.13
CA THR A 69 -0.31 7.71 -1.10
C THR A 69 0.06 6.22 -1.08
N VAL A 70 0.62 5.75 0.04
CA VAL A 70 0.88 4.32 0.27
C VAL A 70 -0.41 3.50 0.22
N LEU A 71 -1.50 3.98 0.85
CA LEU A 71 -2.79 3.29 0.82
C LEU A 71 -3.42 3.22 -0.58
N VAL A 72 -3.15 4.18 -1.46
CA VAL A 72 -3.53 4.14 -2.89
C VAL A 72 -2.67 3.12 -3.64
N LEU A 73 -1.33 3.18 -3.50
CA LEU A 73 -0.39 2.22 -4.11
C LEU A 73 -0.66 0.77 -3.68
N MET A 74 -1.06 0.55 -2.43
CA MET A 74 -1.37 -0.79 -1.91
C MET A 74 -2.66 -1.38 -2.48
N LYS A 75 -3.54 -0.57 -3.09
CA LYS A 75 -4.80 -1.02 -3.71
C LYS A 75 -4.69 -1.32 -5.20
N THR A 76 -3.67 -0.84 -5.91
CA THR A 76 -3.55 -1.08 -7.35
C THR A 76 -3.10 -2.52 -7.64
N LYS A 77 -3.73 -3.13 -8.65
CA LYS A 77 -3.41 -4.50 -9.11
C LYS A 77 -1.98 -4.54 -9.67
N GLU A 78 -1.63 -3.53 -10.47
CA GLU A 78 -0.31 -3.31 -11.07
C GLU A 78 0.83 -3.26 -10.03
N ALA A 79 0.62 -2.63 -8.87
CA ALA A 79 1.66 -2.57 -7.84
C ALA A 79 1.98 -3.95 -7.25
N THR A 80 1.09 -4.95 -7.36
CA THR A 80 1.40 -6.33 -6.95
C THR A 80 2.21 -7.06 -8.01
N VAL A 81 1.97 -6.82 -9.30
CA VAL A 81 2.81 -7.37 -10.39
C VAL A 81 4.24 -6.83 -10.29
N PHE A 82 4.39 -5.52 -10.09
CA PHE A 82 5.69 -4.88 -9.87
C PHE A 82 6.40 -5.43 -8.63
N LEU A 83 5.66 -5.70 -7.54
CA LEU A 83 6.20 -6.32 -6.33
C LEU A 83 6.74 -7.74 -6.61
N CYS A 84 6.01 -8.55 -7.39
CA CYS A 84 6.47 -9.89 -7.79
C CYS A 84 7.71 -9.86 -8.68
N LEU A 85 7.87 -8.85 -9.54
CA LEU A 85 9.11 -8.67 -10.32
C LEU A 85 10.29 -8.29 -9.42
N ILE A 86 10.07 -7.43 -8.42
CA ILE A 86 11.09 -7.08 -7.42
C ILE A 86 11.53 -8.31 -6.61
N LEU A 87 10.67 -9.32 -6.39
CA LEU A 87 11.00 -10.55 -5.65
C LEU A 87 12.18 -11.35 -6.25
N VAL A 88 12.39 -11.26 -7.57
CA VAL A 88 13.46 -12.01 -8.25
C VAL A 88 14.85 -11.58 -7.76
N LEU A 89 15.03 -10.28 -7.48
CA LEU A 89 16.30 -9.71 -7.07
C LEU A 89 16.81 -10.21 -5.69
N PRO A 90 16.05 -10.16 -4.58
CA PRO A 90 16.51 -10.66 -3.29
C PRO A 90 16.62 -12.19 -3.25
N ILE A 91 15.92 -12.93 -4.12
CA ILE A 91 16.18 -14.38 -4.30
C ILE A 91 17.57 -14.60 -4.90
N ILE A 92 17.95 -13.86 -5.94
CA ILE A 92 19.30 -13.91 -6.53
C ILE A 92 20.36 -13.50 -5.49
N MET A 93 20.13 -12.43 -4.73
CA MET A 93 21.04 -12.00 -3.65
C MET A 93 21.21 -13.06 -2.56
N MET A 94 20.12 -13.74 -2.17
CA MET A 94 20.19 -14.84 -1.20
C MET A 94 21.02 -16.01 -1.74
N GLY A 95 20.78 -16.43 -2.99
CA GLY A 95 21.52 -17.54 -3.61
C GLY A 95 23.01 -17.26 -3.73
N ILE A 96 23.38 -16.09 -4.27
CA ILE A 96 24.77 -15.64 -4.44
C ILE A 96 25.45 -15.39 -3.10
N GLY A 97 24.70 -14.87 -2.12
CA GLY A 97 25.16 -14.67 -0.76
C GLY A 97 25.57 -15.97 -0.07
N VAL A 98 24.81 -17.07 -0.26
CA VAL A 98 25.17 -18.40 0.25
C VAL A 98 26.30 -19.05 -0.54
N SER A 99 26.24 -19.01 -1.89
CA SER A 99 27.17 -19.77 -2.72
C SER A 99 28.60 -19.21 -2.72
N HIS A 100 28.77 -17.93 -2.38
CA HIS A 100 30.06 -17.24 -2.40
C HIS A 100 30.47 -16.67 -1.03
N LEU A 101 30.04 -17.29 0.08
CA LEU A 101 30.47 -16.87 1.44
C LEU A 101 32.00 -16.90 1.62
N SER A 102 32.68 -17.86 0.98
CA SER A 102 34.14 -18.04 1.00
C SER A 102 34.90 -17.19 -0.01
N ASP A 103 34.24 -16.72 -1.07
CA ASP A 103 34.92 -16.31 -2.31
C ASP A 103 35.25 -14.80 -2.33
N CYS A 104 35.30 -14.19 -1.15
CA CYS A 104 35.68 -12.80 -0.93
C CYS A 104 36.35 -12.63 0.45
N PRO A 105 37.48 -13.30 0.71
CA PRO A 105 38.20 -13.19 1.98
C PRO A 105 38.58 -11.73 2.32
N ARG A 106 38.82 -10.91 1.28
CA ARG A 106 39.07 -9.47 1.38
C ARG A 106 38.02 -8.69 2.18
N GLN A 107 36.76 -9.13 2.15
CA GLN A 107 35.65 -8.53 2.90
C GLN A 107 34.55 -9.59 3.12
N THR A 108 34.77 -10.48 4.09
CA THR A 108 33.83 -11.56 4.47
C THR A 108 32.43 -11.06 4.85
N ASN A 109 32.30 -9.81 5.28
CA ASN A 109 31.02 -9.18 5.57
C ASN A 109 30.16 -8.92 4.33
N LEU A 110 30.74 -8.84 3.13
CA LEU A 110 30.01 -8.46 1.90
C LEU A 110 29.08 -9.60 1.39
N PRO A 111 29.52 -10.88 1.30
CA PRO A 111 28.60 -12.00 1.06
C PRO A 111 27.50 -12.13 2.14
N ILE A 112 27.86 -11.95 3.41
CA ILE A 112 26.91 -12.01 4.55
C ILE A 112 25.86 -10.91 4.44
N TYR A 113 26.26 -9.70 4.06
CA TYR A 113 25.35 -8.59 3.76
C TYR A 113 24.31 -8.96 2.71
N LEU A 114 24.74 -9.52 1.56
CA LEU A 114 23.85 -9.93 0.47
C LEU A 114 22.84 -11.00 0.93
N PHE A 115 23.31 -11.98 1.70
CA PHE A 115 22.48 -13.06 2.22
C PHE A 115 21.40 -12.57 3.18
N VAL A 116 21.79 -11.81 4.22
CA VAL A 116 20.86 -11.27 5.22
C VAL A 116 19.89 -10.27 4.60
N ALA A 117 20.38 -9.41 3.69
CA ALA A 117 19.53 -8.48 2.93
C ALA A 117 18.48 -9.24 2.10
N GLY A 118 18.88 -10.34 1.44
CA GLY A 118 17.96 -11.21 0.69
C GLY A 118 16.85 -11.81 1.56
N ILE A 119 17.20 -12.39 2.72
CA ILE A 119 16.22 -13.02 3.62
C ILE A 119 15.23 -12.00 4.22
N VAL A 120 15.73 -10.86 4.72
CA VAL A 120 14.83 -9.87 5.34
C VAL A 120 13.97 -9.17 4.29
N SER A 121 14.51 -8.91 3.10
CA SER A 121 13.74 -8.33 1.98
C SER A 121 12.67 -9.29 1.46
N THR A 122 12.98 -10.57 1.28
CA THR A 122 11.97 -11.58 0.88
C THR A 122 10.88 -11.76 1.94
N THR A 123 11.25 -11.88 3.22
CA THR A 123 10.30 -11.94 4.34
C THR A 123 9.35 -10.74 4.33
N LYS A 124 9.87 -9.53 4.15
CA LYS A 124 9.08 -8.30 4.08
C LYS A 124 8.17 -8.23 2.85
N LEU A 125 8.62 -8.76 1.72
CA LEU A 125 7.79 -8.88 0.53
C LEU A 125 6.63 -9.85 0.74
N LEU A 126 6.89 -11.00 1.35
CA LEU A 126 5.89 -12.02 1.70
C LEU A 126 4.88 -11.47 2.72
N GLN A 127 5.33 -10.73 3.74
CA GLN A 127 4.44 -10.02 4.68
C GLN A 127 3.53 -9.03 3.95
N ASN A 128 4.07 -8.23 3.02
CA ASN A 128 3.28 -7.29 2.22
C ASN A 128 2.26 -7.98 1.30
N ILE A 129 2.65 -9.07 0.64
CA ILE A 129 1.74 -9.89 -0.20
C ILE A 129 0.65 -10.52 0.66
N TRP A 130 1.01 -11.14 1.78
CA TRP A 130 0.07 -11.77 2.71
C TRP A 130 -0.90 -10.76 3.32
N HIS A 131 -0.42 -9.59 3.73
CA HIS A 131 -1.27 -8.51 4.22
C HIS A 131 -2.25 -8.01 3.14
N LYS A 132 -1.78 -7.80 1.90
CA LYS A 132 -2.64 -7.46 0.76
C LYS A 132 -3.69 -8.55 0.50
N TYR A 133 -3.30 -9.81 0.47
CA TYR A 133 -4.19 -10.97 0.27
C TYR A 133 -5.25 -11.05 1.38
N ARG A 134 -4.84 -10.97 2.64
CA ARG A 134 -5.75 -11.05 3.81
C ARG A 134 -6.68 -9.83 3.89
N LEU A 135 -6.26 -8.67 3.41
CA LEU A 135 -7.11 -7.48 3.26
C LEU A 135 -8.09 -7.59 2.07
N GLN A 136 -7.69 -8.23 0.97
CA GLN A 136 -8.60 -8.55 -0.14
C GLN A 136 -9.64 -9.59 0.28
N GLN A 137 -9.24 -10.65 0.99
CA GLN A 137 -10.15 -11.67 1.51
C GLN A 137 -11.24 -11.05 2.40
N LYS A 138 -10.86 -10.18 3.36
CA LYS A 138 -11.82 -9.45 4.20
C LYS A 138 -12.82 -8.58 3.44
N ARG A 139 -12.50 -8.12 2.22
CA ARG A 139 -13.43 -7.35 1.36
C ARG A 139 -14.42 -8.24 0.61
N LEU A 140 -14.22 -9.56 0.59
CA LEU A 140 -15.09 -10.52 -0.10
C LEU A 140 -16.06 -11.21 0.87
N THR A 141 -15.73 -11.31 2.16
CA THR A 141 -16.60 -11.94 3.17
C THR A 141 -17.61 -11.01 3.85
N ASP A 142 -17.59 -9.70 3.57
CA ASP A 142 -18.39 -8.66 4.26
C ASP A 142 -18.35 -8.74 5.81
N GLU A 143 -17.30 -9.34 6.37
CA GLU A 143 -17.01 -9.28 7.81
C GLU A 143 -16.74 -7.82 8.18
N GLU A 144 -17.57 -7.26 9.07
CA GLU A 144 -17.24 -5.98 9.70
C GLU A 144 -15.83 -6.04 10.29
N PRO A 145 -15.03 -4.96 10.17
CA PRO A 145 -13.67 -4.94 10.66
C PRO A 145 -13.66 -4.93 12.20
N SER A 146 -13.76 -6.11 12.80
CA SER A 146 -13.56 -6.33 14.23
C SER A 146 -12.27 -5.64 14.67
N SER A 147 -12.43 -4.66 15.57
CA SER A 147 -11.46 -3.61 15.87
C SER A 147 -10.30 -4.07 16.76
N ASN A 148 -9.98 -5.37 16.73
CA ASN A 148 -8.75 -5.91 17.28
C ASN A 148 -7.59 -5.44 16.39
N HIS A 149 -7.13 -4.23 16.69
CA HIS A 149 -6.00 -3.58 16.05
C HIS A 149 -4.76 -4.45 16.30
N ASN A 150 -4.23 -5.07 15.23
CA ASN A 150 -3.01 -5.88 15.31
C ASN A 150 -1.78 -4.96 15.41
N ASP A 151 -1.67 -4.20 16.50
CA ASP A 151 -0.59 -3.23 16.74
C ASP A 151 0.79 -3.89 16.65
N GLY A 152 0.90 -5.13 17.11
CA GLY A 152 2.12 -5.94 16.96
C GLY A 152 2.56 -6.13 15.50
N HIS A 153 1.64 -6.21 14.53
CA HIS A 153 2.01 -6.32 13.12
C HIS A 153 2.56 -4.99 12.57
N ALA A 154 1.99 -3.85 12.96
CA ALA A 154 2.50 -2.53 12.58
C ALA A 154 3.89 -2.27 13.21
N PHE A 155 4.08 -2.69 14.46
CA PHE A 155 5.37 -2.60 15.15
C PHE A 155 6.44 -3.49 14.51
N ILE A 156 6.14 -4.77 14.23
CA ILE A 156 7.06 -5.69 13.55
C ILE A 156 7.39 -5.19 12.15
N ASP A 157 6.41 -4.66 11.41
CA ASP A 157 6.67 -4.07 10.10
C ASP A 157 7.64 -2.87 10.21
N GLY A 158 7.41 -1.95 11.16
CA GLY A 158 8.31 -0.84 11.44
C GLY A 158 9.74 -1.28 11.78
N LEU A 159 9.89 -2.28 12.66
CA LEU A 159 11.19 -2.83 13.08
C LEU A 159 11.95 -3.48 11.92
N MET A 160 11.26 -4.24 11.07
CA MET A 160 11.88 -4.86 9.90
C MET A 160 12.26 -3.83 8.83
N THR A 161 11.49 -2.74 8.69
CA THR A 161 11.84 -1.62 7.80
C THR A 161 13.08 -0.89 8.32
N SER A 162 13.14 -0.56 9.61
CA SER A 162 14.29 0.13 10.19
C SER A 162 15.56 -0.71 10.14
N PHE A 163 15.46 -2.03 10.39
CA PHE A 163 16.57 -2.96 10.18
C PHE A 163 17.08 -2.92 8.74
N LEU A 164 16.20 -3.04 7.74
CA LEU A 164 16.61 -2.99 6.32
C LEU A 164 17.31 -1.67 5.95
N VAL A 165 16.83 -0.53 6.46
CA VAL A 165 17.45 0.79 6.22
C VAL A 165 18.85 0.85 6.84
N ILE A 166 19.00 0.45 8.11
CA ILE A 166 20.31 0.42 8.78
C ILE A 166 21.26 -0.55 8.06
N TRP A 167 20.79 -1.77 7.78
CA TRP A 167 21.57 -2.80 7.09
C TRP A 167 22.04 -2.34 5.71
N PHE A 168 21.21 -1.64 4.95
CA PHE A 168 21.59 -1.05 3.66
C PHE A 168 22.78 -0.09 3.80
N PHE A 169 22.77 0.83 4.78
CA PHE A 169 23.90 1.74 5.00
C PHE A 169 25.18 1.01 5.43
N VAL A 170 25.07 -0.04 6.25
CA VAL A 170 26.23 -0.88 6.62
C VAL A 170 26.76 -1.64 5.40
N GLY A 171 25.88 -2.09 4.49
CA GLY A 171 26.23 -2.63 3.19
C GLY A 171 26.99 -1.65 2.29
N GLN A 172 26.53 -0.40 2.20
CA GLN A 172 27.27 0.68 1.49
C GLN A 172 28.67 0.84 2.06
N TYR A 173 28.79 0.88 3.40
CA TYR A 173 30.08 1.00 4.07
C TYR A 173 31.01 -0.16 3.69
N TRP A 174 30.58 -1.43 3.84
CA TRP A 174 31.40 -2.58 3.46
C TRP A 174 31.78 -2.60 1.98
N PHE A 175 30.89 -2.16 1.08
CA PHE A 175 31.15 -2.05 -0.35
C PHE A 175 32.20 -0.98 -0.66
N VAL A 176 32.15 0.19 -0.03
CA VAL A 176 33.16 1.25 -0.20
C VAL A 176 34.50 0.86 0.44
N THR A 177 34.47 0.21 1.60
CA THR A 177 35.67 -0.22 2.35
C THR A 177 36.48 -1.32 1.64
N ILE A 178 35.94 -2.00 0.62
CA ILE A 178 36.69 -3.05 -0.11
C ILE A 178 37.98 -2.52 -0.78
N GLY A 179 37.98 -1.23 -1.15
CA GLY A 179 39.02 -0.59 -1.96
C GLY A 179 38.90 -0.97 -3.43
N TYR A 180 38.80 0.01 -4.33
CA TYR A 180 38.64 -0.23 -5.76
C TYR A 180 39.93 0.06 -6.54
N PRO A 181 40.37 -0.80 -7.48
CA PRO A 181 39.80 -2.11 -7.82
C PRO A 181 40.30 -3.25 -6.90
N PRO A 182 39.46 -4.23 -6.53
CA PRO A 182 39.91 -5.43 -5.84
C PRO A 182 40.60 -6.41 -6.81
N HIS A 183 41.47 -7.29 -6.29
CA HIS A 183 42.01 -8.39 -7.08
C HIS A 183 40.90 -9.41 -7.37
N PHE A 184 40.70 -9.76 -8.63
CA PHE A 184 39.63 -10.68 -9.05
C PHE A 184 40.10 -12.12 -9.27
N GLU A 185 41.39 -12.37 -9.12
CA GLU A 185 42.06 -13.66 -9.24
C GLU A 185 42.85 -13.88 -7.96
N GLN A 186 42.91 -15.11 -7.47
CA GLN A 186 43.60 -15.46 -6.23
C GLN A 186 45.12 -15.35 -6.42
N PRO A 187 45.83 -14.47 -5.70
CA PRO A 187 47.28 -14.41 -5.73
C PRO A 187 47.88 -15.64 -5.05
N LEU A 188 49.05 -16.06 -5.52
CA LEU A 188 49.85 -17.13 -4.91
C LEU A 188 50.53 -16.69 -3.60
N GLU A 189 50.76 -15.39 -3.43
CA GLU A 189 51.55 -14.83 -2.34
C GLU A 189 50.68 -14.36 -1.16
N ASP A 190 49.50 -13.80 -1.44
CA ASP A 190 48.49 -13.40 -0.45
C ASP A 190 47.10 -13.97 -0.84
N PRO A 191 46.65 -15.11 -0.29
CA PRO A 191 45.38 -15.74 -0.67
C PRO A 191 44.13 -14.99 -0.16
N ASP A 192 44.28 -13.97 0.69
CA ASP A 192 43.16 -13.25 1.33
C ASP A 192 42.78 -11.92 0.65
N ILE A 193 43.54 -11.43 -0.33
CA ILE A 193 43.33 -10.09 -0.91
C ILE A 193 42.41 -10.05 -2.14
N TRP A 194 41.82 -11.18 -2.55
CA TRP A 194 40.94 -11.28 -3.72
C TRP A 194 39.45 -11.30 -3.37
N CYS A 195 38.61 -11.08 -4.39
CA CYS A 195 37.16 -11.19 -4.28
C CYS A 195 36.52 -11.56 -5.64
N HIS A 196 35.60 -12.52 -5.64
CA HIS A 196 34.97 -13.01 -6.86
C HIS A 196 34.08 -11.96 -7.52
N LYS A 197 34.24 -11.80 -8.84
CA LYS A 197 33.56 -10.78 -9.68
C LYS A 197 32.04 -10.73 -9.44
N THR A 198 31.39 -11.89 -9.33
CA THR A 198 29.94 -12.01 -9.11
C THR A 198 29.46 -11.29 -7.85
N VAL A 199 30.15 -11.43 -6.72
CA VAL A 199 29.77 -10.81 -5.44
C VAL A 199 29.80 -9.29 -5.57
N VAL A 200 30.88 -8.76 -6.17
CA VAL A 200 31.07 -7.31 -6.38
C VAL A 200 30.02 -6.73 -7.31
N TYR A 201 29.74 -7.39 -8.45
CA TYR A 201 28.73 -6.92 -9.40
C TYR A 201 27.30 -7.02 -8.85
N CYS A 202 26.98 -8.06 -8.08
CA CYS A 202 25.65 -8.19 -7.46
C CYS A 202 25.45 -7.20 -6.31
N ALA A 203 26.48 -6.92 -5.51
CA ALA A 203 26.45 -5.83 -4.54
C ALA A 203 26.19 -4.49 -5.26
N LEU A 204 27.00 -4.12 -6.25
CA LEU A 204 26.84 -2.89 -7.03
C LEU A 204 25.43 -2.78 -7.67
N ALA A 205 24.94 -3.86 -8.28
CA ALA A 205 23.62 -3.89 -8.90
C ALA A 205 22.48 -3.68 -7.87
N SER A 206 22.56 -4.34 -6.71
CA SER A 206 21.58 -4.17 -5.63
C SER A 206 21.55 -2.73 -5.10
N ILE A 207 22.71 -2.09 -5.00
CA ILE A 207 22.88 -0.70 -4.59
C ILE A 207 22.22 0.25 -5.60
N VAL A 208 22.59 0.14 -6.89
CA VAL A 208 22.06 0.98 -7.97
C VAL A 208 20.55 0.83 -8.10
N ILE A 209 20.03 -0.40 -8.05
CA ILE A 209 18.59 -0.67 -8.17
C ILE A 209 17.84 -0.09 -6.96
N THR A 210 18.37 -0.19 -5.75
CA THR A 210 17.73 0.39 -4.55
C THR A 210 17.65 1.91 -4.65
N TYR A 211 18.73 2.59 -5.09
CA TYR A 211 18.71 4.03 -5.32
C TYR A 211 17.72 4.43 -6.43
N PHE A 212 17.68 3.68 -7.54
CA PHE A 212 16.72 3.93 -8.62
C PHE A 212 15.27 3.81 -8.14
N LEU A 213 14.94 2.76 -7.40
CA LEU A 213 13.59 2.56 -6.84
C LEU A 213 13.21 3.67 -5.84
N LEU A 214 14.15 4.11 -4.99
CA LEU A 214 13.93 5.20 -4.04
C LEU A 214 13.69 6.55 -4.76
N ILE A 215 14.48 6.86 -5.79
CA ILE A 215 14.31 8.08 -6.60
C ILE A 215 12.97 8.03 -7.35
N ALA A 216 12.62 6.89 -7.96
CA ALA A 216 11.35 6.71 -8.64
C ALA A 216 10.15 6.88 -7.70
N PHE A 217 10.21 6.32 -6.48
CA PHE A 217 9.17 6.48 -5.46
C PHE A 217 9.00 7.95 -5.04
N ILE A 218 10.10 8.67 -4.79
CA ILE A 218 10.06 10.10 -4.46
C ILE A 218 9.50 10.92 -5.62
N ALA A 219 9.92 10.65 -6.86
CA ALA A 219 9.42 11.34 -8.04
C ALA A 219 7.91 11.14 -8.24
N ILE A 220 7.40 9.92 -8.06
CA ILE A 220 5.96 9.62 -8.11
C ILE A 220 5.21 10.36 -6.98
N ALA A 221 5.74 10.34 -5.75
CA ALA A 221 5.12 11.05 -4.63
C ALA A 221 5.04 12.57 -4.88
N LEU A 222 6.12 13.19 -5.36
CA LEU A 222 6.15 14.62 -5.73
C LEU A 222 5.18 14.92 -6.88
N PHE A 223 5.11 14.07 -7.90
CA PHE A 223 4.15 14.22 -9.00
C PHE A 223 2.70 14.17 -8.52
N LEU A 224 2.36 13.26 -7.60
CA LEU A 224 1.02 13.17 -7.00
C LEU A 224 0.69 14.39 -6.12
N VAL A 225 1.65 14.90 -5.36
CA VAL A 225 1.49 16.15 -4.57
C VAL A 225 1.29 17.35 -5.51
N PHE A 226 2.05 17.43 -6.61
CA PHE A 226 1.88 18.49 -7.60
C PHE A 226 0.51 18.41 -8.30
N PHE A 227 0.10 17.22 -8.75
CA PHE A 227 -1.18 17.02 -9.43
C PHE A 227 -2.39 17.31 -8.52
N THR A 228 -2.33 16.92 -7.25
CA THR A 228 -3.37 17.25 -6.26
C THR A 228 -3.44 18.75 -5.99
N ARG A 229 -2.30 19.44 -5.81
CA ARG A 229 -2.28 20.91 -5.67
C ARG A 229 -2.81 21.63 -6.93
N TYR A 230 -2.39 21.20 -8.12
CA TYR A 230 -2.86 21.75 -9.40
C TYR A 230 -4.39 21.60 -9.58
N THR A 231 -4.93 20.40 -9.29
CA THR A 231 -6.37 20.15 -9.40
C THR A 231 -7.21 20.94 -8.38
N ILE A 232 -6.69 21.16 -7.17
CA ILE A 232 -7.32 22.04 -6.16
C ILE A 232 -7.37 23.49 -6.66
N ILE A 233 -6.24 24.05 -7.12
CA ILE A 233 -6.16 25.43 -7.62
C ILE A 233 -7.10 25.63 -8.81
N LYS A 234 -7.13 24.67 -9.76
CA LYS A 234 -8.02 24.73 -10.92
C LYS A 234 -9.50 24.73 -10.52
N ARG A 235 -9.90 23.94 -9.51
CA ARG A 235 -11.27 23.92 -8.99
C ARG A 235 -11.63 25.22 -8.26
N ALA A 236 -10.70 25.82 -7.51
CA ALA A 236 -10.91 27.10 -6.84
C ALA A 236 -11.09 28.26 -7.83
N SER A 237 -10.47 28.20 -9.01
CA SER A 237 -10.64 29.20 -10.07
C SER A 237 -11.93 29.07 -10.89
N THR A 238 -12.74 28.03 -10.65
CA THR A 238 -14.02 27.77 -11.37
C THR A 238 -15.27 28.03 -10.53
N HIS A 239 -15.10 28.61 -9.35
CA HIS A 239 -16.16 29.05 -8.43
C HIS A 239 -16.03 30.55 -8.14
#